data_AF-A0A4U2MBY8-F1
#
_entry.id   AF-A0A4U2MBY8-F1
#
_cell.length_a   1.000
_cell.length_b   1.000
_cell.length_c   1.000
_cell.angle_alpha   90.00
_cell.angle_beta   90.00
_cell.angle_gamma   90.00
#
_symmetry.space_group_name_H-M   'P 1'
#
loop_
_entity.id
_entity.type
_entity.pdbx_description
1 polymer ?
#
loop_
_entity_poly.entity_id
_entity_poly.type
_entity_poly.pdbx_seq_one_letter_code
_entity_poly.pdbx_strand_id
1 'polypeptide(L)' 'IVLDTREGDPSNRLYKSLDYKEVGKIPEYAISPNGNLDATVIYYKMI' A
#
# COMPACT_ATOMS: atom_id res chain seq x y z
N ILE A 1 9.35 5.68 9.39
CA ILE A 1 9.32 5.64 7.90
C ILE A 1 7.90 5.36 7.42
N VAL A 2 7.51 5.94 6.29
CA VAL A 2 6.21 5.74 5.63
C VAL A 2 6.43 5.09 4.25
N LEU A 3 5.56 4.15 3.90
CA LEU A 3 5.54 3.49 2.59
C LEU A 3 4.08 3.43 2.09
N ASP A 4 3.91 3.41 0.78
CA ASP A 4 2.63 3.12 0.15
C ASP A 4 2.78 2.02 -0.91
N THR A 5 1.70 1.29 -1.17
CA THR A 5 1.64 0.34 -2.28
C THR A 5 0.19 0.11 -2.68
N ARG A 6 -0.04 -0.19 -3.96
CA ARG A 6 -1.37 -0.46 -4.49
C ARG A 6 -2.00 -1.66 -3.80
N GLU A 7 -3.29 -1.60 -3.56
CA GLU A 7 -4.02 -2.70 -2.94
C GLU A 7 -3.91 -3.98 -3.78
N GLY A 8 -3.47 -5.06 -3.14
CA GLY A 8 -3.34 -6.38 -3.77
C GLY A 8 -1.94 -6.67 -4.31
N ASP A 9 -1.03 -5.70 -4.33
CA ASP A 9 0.33 -5.91 -4.76
C ASP A 9 1.12 -6.80 -3.75
N PRO A 10 2.14 -7.55 -4.21
CA PRO A 10 2.96 -8.39 -3.33
C PRO A 10 3.58 -7.65 -2.15
N SER A 11 3.84 -6.36 -2.31
CA SER A 11 4.37 -5.46 -1.29
C SER A 11 3.47 -5.36 -0.06
N ASN A 12 2.14 -5.48 -0.17
CA ASN A 12 1.26 -5.47 1.01
C ASN A 12 1.61 -6.61 1.98
N ARG A 13 1.93 -7.80 1.45
CA ARG A 13 2.36 -8.95 2.27
C ARG A 13 3.74 -8.74 2.85
N LEU A 14 4.66 -8.22 2.03
CA LEU A 14 6.03 -7.93 2.46
C LEU A 14 6.04 -6.92 3.62
N TYR A 15 5.33 -5.80 3.50
CA TYR A 15 5.31 -4.76 4.53
C TYR A 15 4.73 -5.31 5.84
N LYS A 16 3.64 -6.09 5.77
CA LYS A 16 3.07 -6.78 6.95
C LYS A 16 4.06 -7.74 7.60
N SER A 17 4.85 -8.49 6.82
CA SER A 17 5.90 -9.38 7.36
C SER A 17 7.09 -8.65 7.98
N LEU A 18 7.25 -7.35 7.71
CA LEU A 18 8.32 -6.50 8.24
C LEU A 18 7.83 -5.59 9.38
N ASP A 19 6.70 -5.92 10.01
CA ASP A 19 6.08 -5.17 11.12
C ASP A 19 5.71 -3.72 10.78
N TYR A 20 5.47 -3.41 9.50
CA TYR A 20 4.80 -2.17 9.15
C TYR A 20 3.32 -2.24 9.50
N LYS A 21 2.79 -1.16 10.04
CA LYS A 21 1.38 -1.00 10.41
C LYS A 21 0.62 -0.31 9.30
N GLU A 22 -0.47 -0.92 8.85
CA GLU A 22 -1.42 -0.33 7.90
C GLU A 22 -2.14 0.85 8.58
N VAL A 23 -2.15 2.01 7.94
CA VAL A 23 -2.83 3.23 8.42
C VAL A 23 -4.22 3.35 7.81
N GLY A 24 -4.35 3.00 6.54
CA GLY A 24 -5.58 3.14 5.78
C GLY A 24 -5.33 3.10 4.29
N LYS A 25 -6.38 3.43 3.53
CA LYS A 25 -6.38 3.37 2.07
C LYS A 25 -6.92 4.67 1.49
N ILE A 26 -6.39 5.07 0.35
CA ILE A 26 -6.93 6.17 -0.45
C ILE A 26 -7.47 5.54 -1.74
N PRO A 27 -8.79 5.57 -1.98
CA PRO A 27 -9.37 5.03 -3.20
C PRO A 27 -8.91 5.83 -4.42
N GLU A 28 -8.89 5.18 -5.57
CA GLU A 28 -8.62 5.81 -6.88
C GLU A 28 -7.30 6.58 -6.96
N TYR A 29 -6.28 6.16 -6.22
CA TYR A 29 -5.00 6.86 -6.12
C TYR A 29 -3.99 6.45 -7.19
N ALA A 30 -3.95 5.15 -7.53
CA ALA A 30 -2.94 4.59 -8.43
C ALA A 30 -3.59 4.14 -9.75
N ILE A 31 -2.92 4.42 -10.87
CA ILE A 31 -3.31 3.85 -12.16
C ILE A 31 -2.64 2.48 -12.29
N SER A 32 -3.47 1.46 -12.42
CA SER A 32 -3.05 0.08 -12.64
C SER A 32 -2.53 -0.15 -14.07
N PRO A 33 -1.82 -1.27 -14.34
CA PRO A 33 -1.34 -1.58 -15.69
C PRO A 33 -2.44 -1.70 -16.76
N ASN A 34 -3.69 -1.97 -16.36
CA ASN A 34 -4.83 -2.02 -17.27
C ASN A 34 -5.57 -0.68 -17.41
N GLY A 35 -5.06 0.40 -16.79
CA GLY A 35 -5.60 1.75 -16.87
C GLY A 35 -6.70 2.07 -15.85
N ASN A 36 -7.13 1.09 -15.03
CA ASN A 36 -8.10 1.33 -13.97
C ASN A 36 -7.48 2.02 -12.76
N LEU A 37 -8.29 2.74 -12.01
CA LEU A 37 -7.90 3.37 -10.76
C LEU A 37 -8.03 2.37 -9.60
N ASP A 38 -6.92 2.10 -8.93
CA ASP A 38 -6.82 1.24 -7.76
C ASP A 38 -6.52 2.07 -6.50
N ALA A 39 -6.88 1.53 -5.34
CA ALA A 39 -6.54 2.14 -4.06
C ALA A 39 -5.03 2.00 -3.77
N THR A 40 -4.44 3.01 -3.13
CA THR A 40 -3.15 2.84 -2.44
C THR A 40 -3.38 2.54 -0.96
N VAL A 41 -2.52 1.72 -0.37
CA VAL A 41 -2.52 1.36 1.04
C VAL A 41 -1.29 1.98 1.70
N ILE A 42 -1.53 2.78 2.75
CA ILE A 42 -0.49 3.50 3.48
C ILE A 42 -0.02 2.66 4.67
N TYR A 43 1.29 2.57 4.84
CA TYR A 43 1.96 1.86 5.91
C TYR A 43 2.95 2.76 6.66
N TYR A 44 3.14 2.51 7.95
CA TYR A 44 4.20 3.14 8.73
C TYR A 44 4.96 2.13 9.61
N LYS A 45 6.23 2.43 9.88
CA LYS A 45 7.04 1.78 10.92
C LYS A 45 7.78 2.83 11.72
N MET A 46 7.66 2.75 13.04
CA MET A 46 8.47 3.53 13.97
C MET A 46 9.83 2.84 14.05
N ILE A 47 10.88 3.52 13.58
CA ILE A 47 12.26 3.05 13.57
C ILE A 47 13.14 4.16 14.11
#